data_AF-A0A0F6A9D7-F1
#
_entry.id   AF-A0A0F6A9D7-F1
#
_cell.length_a   1.000
_cell.length_b   1.000
_cell.length_c   1.000
_cell.angle_alpha   90.00
_cell.angle_beta   90.00
_cell.angle_gamma   90.00
#
_symmetry.space_group_name_H-M   'P 1'
#
loop_
_entity.id
_entity.type
_entity.pdbx_description
1 polymer ?
#
loop_
_entity_poly.entity_id
_entity_poly.type
_entity_poly.pdbx_seq_one_letter_code
_entity_poly.pdbx_strand_id
1 'polypeptide(L)'
;MMQLSFAGKEMATQKQWRMGAGMMLNSPDFCPLGPNLAVFGHMDMGGSIGFADPESKLAFAYVTESFHTPNKHDKSLCGKRQQNLIKGLYKSIL
;
A
#
# COMPACT_ATOMS: atom_id res chain seq x y z
N MET A 1 8.84 -24.47 -10.81
CA MET A 1 8.41 -23.72 -9.61
C MET A 1 7.36 -22.72 -10.06
N MET A 2 6.16 -22.71 -9.49
CA MET A 2 5.07 -21.82 -9.92
C MET A 2 5.35 -20.40 -9.42
N GLN A 3 5.47 -19.43 -10.33
CA GLN A 3 5.60 -18.03 -9.98
C GLN A 3 4.24 -17.50 -9.51
N LEU A 4 4.09 -17.25 -8.21
CA LEU A 4 2.85 -16.79 -7.57
C LEU A 4 2.75 -15.27 -7.44
N SER A 5 3.69 -14.53 -8.03
CA SER A 5 3.74 -13.07 -7.97
C SER A 5 4.38 -12.48 -9.22
N PHE A 6 3.96 -11.29 -9.61
CA PHE A 6 4.58 -10.50 -10.68
C PHE A 6 4.94 -9.09 -10.21
N ALA A 7 5.90 -8.50 -10.89
CA ALA A 7 6.30 -7.10 -10.74
C ALA A 7 6.46 -6.49 -12.13
N GLY A 8 6.00 -5.26 -12.33
CA GLY A 8 6.13 -4.58 -13.60
C GLY A 8 5.67 -3.13 -13.55
N LYS A 9 5.99 -2.39 -14.61
CA LYS A 9 5.52 -1.03 -14.79
C LYS A 9 4.09 -1.05 -15.33
N GLU A 10 3.15 -0.53 -14.54
CA GLU A 10 1.75 -0.45 -14.95
C GLU A 10 1.58 0.66 -16.01
N MET A 11 0.83 0.39 -17.08
CA MET A 11 0.82 1.24 -18.27
C MET A 11 0.08 2.57 -18.08
N ALA A 12 -0.98 2.64 -17.29
CA ALA A 12 -1.76 3.86 -17.10
C ALA A 12 -1.05 4.87 -16.19
N THR A 13 -0.49 4.38 -15.09
CA THR A 13 0.17 5.19 -14.04
C THR A 13 1.67 5.32 -14.27
N GLN A 14 2.27 4.47 -15.11
CA GLN A 14 3.71 4.41 -15.34
C GLN A 14 4.53 4.15 -14.07
N LYS A 15 3.91 3.60 -13.02
CA LYS A 15 4.52 3.30 -11.73
C LYS A 15 4.85 1.81 -11.61
N GLN A 16 5.81 1.49 -10.75
CA GLN A 16 6.07 0.09 -10.41
C GLN A 16 4.91 -0.48 -9.60
N TRP A 17 4.46 -1.66 -10.00
CA TRP A 17 3.35 -2.38 -9.40
C TRP A 17 3.75 -3.83 -9.15
N ARG A 18 3.40 -4.35 -7.98
CA ARG A 18 3.71 -5.72 -7.56
C ARG A 18 2.45 -6.38 -7.02
N MET A 19 2.20 -7.60 -7.47
CA MET A 19 1.03 -8.38 -7.08
C MET A 19 1.44 -9.82 -6.78
N GLY A 20 0.86 -10.40 -5.73
CA GLY A 20 0.88 -11.83 -5.43
C GLY A 20 -0.37 -12.54 -5.97
N ALA A 21 -0.72 -13.67 -5.35
CA ALA A 21 -1.95 -14.41 -5.63
C ALA A 21 -3.18 -13.69 -5.05
N GLY A 22 -3.60 -12.58 -5.67
CA GLY A 22 -4.78 -11.79 -5.29
C GLY A 22 -4.52 -10.66 -4.29
N MET A 23 -3.29 -10.52 -3.78
CA MET A 23 -2.90 -9.44 -2.87
C MET A 23 -1.90 -8.49 -3.54
N MET A 24 -2.05 -7.19 -3.29
CA MET A 24 -1.04 -6.19 -3.64
C MET A 24 0.18 -6.39 -2.74
N LEU A 25 1.37 -6.32 -3.33
CA LEU A 25 2.63 -6.30 -2.60
C LEU A 25 3.13 -4.86 -2.51
N ASN A 26 3.87 -4.54 -1.44
CA ASN A 26 4.34 -3.18 -1.20
C ASN A 26 5.10 -2.63 -2.42
N SER A 27 4.57 -1.54 -2.95
CA SER A 27 5.06 -0.86 -4.15
C SER A 27 5.21 0.62 -3.80
N PRO A 28 6.36 1.03 -3.23
CA PRO A 28 6.56 2.37 -2.66
C PRO A 28 6.24 3.52 -3.63
N ASP A 29 6.50 3.34 -4.92
CA ASP A 29 6.21 4.36 -5.94
C ASP A 29 4.70 4.55 -6.20
N PHE A 30 3.89 3.54 -5.87
CA PHE A 30 2.45 3.52 -6.10
C PHE A 30 1.64 3.89 -4.85
N CYS A 31 1.70 3.03 -3.83
CA CYS A 31 1.11 3.26 -2.52
C CYS A 31 1.99 2.55 -1.48
N PRO A 32 2.82 3.30 -0.73
CA PRO A 32 3.63 2.75 0.35
C PRO A 32 2.74 2.12 1.42
N LEU A 33 2.94 0.83 1.67
CA LEU A 33 2.26 0.09 2.74
C LEU A 33 3.08 0.02 4.04
N GLY A 34 4.33 0.48 4.00
CA GLY A 34 5.28 0.35 5.10
C GLY A 34 6.72 0.35 4.58
N PRO A 35 7.71 0.15 5.47
CA PRO A 35 9.12 0.09 5.11
C PRO A 35 9.52 -1.25 4.45
N ASN A 36 8.84 -2.35 4.76
CA ASN A 36 9.24 -3.68 4.33
C ASN A 36 8.62 -4.05 2.97
N LEU A 37 9.43 -4.60 2.05
CA LEU A 37 8.96 -4.99 0.72
C LEU A 37 8.10 -6.26 0.71
N ALA A 38 8.12 -7.04 1.80
CA ALA A 38 7.31 -8.24 1.98
C ALA A 38 5.87 -7.95 2.46
N VAL A 39 5.55 -6.69 2.77
CA VAL A 39 4.20 -6.28 3.15
C VAL A 39 3.23 -6.58 2.01
N PHE A 40 2.08 -7.17 2.35
CA PHE A 40 1.02 -7.51 1.40
C PHE A 40 -0.35 -7.09 1.93
N GLY A 41 -1.26 -6.78 1.02
CA GLY A 41 -2.60 -6.30 1.37
C GLY A 41 -3.40 -5.83 0.17
N HIS A 42 -4.26 -4.85 0.39
CA HIS A 42 -5.06 -4.21 -0.64
C HIS A 42 -5.31 -2.74 -0.28
N MET A 43 -5.14 -1.85 -1.26
CA MET A 43 -5.64 -0.48 -1.19
C MET A 43 -6.94 -0.39 -1.98
N ASP A 44 -7.91 0.33 -1.43
CA ASP A 44 -9.19 0.55 -2.07
C ASP A 44 -9.37 2.00 -2.51
N MET A 45 -10.26 2.18 -3.47
CA MET A 45 -10.64 3.49 -3.95
C MET A 45 -11.24 4.32 -2.81
N GLY A 46 -10.87 5.61 -2.74
CA GLY A 46 -11.32 6.49 -1.65
C GLY A 46 -10.40 6.51 -0.42
N GLY A 47 -9.35 5.69 -0.40
CA GLY A 47 -8.26 5.77 0.58
C GLY A 47 -8.36 4.81 1.77
N SER A 48 -9.29 3.86 1.74
CA SER A 48 -9.28 2.71 2.67
C SER A 48 -8.15 1.76 2.31
N ILE A 49 -7.60 1.07 3.31
CA ILE A 49 -6.46 0.18 3.12
C ILE A 49 -6.42 -0.90 4.22
N GLY A 50 -5.96 -2.09 3.86
CA GLY A 50 -5.63 -3.16 4.80
C GLY A 50 -4.38 -3.91 4.35
N PHE A 51 -3.47 -4.19 5.28
CA PHE A 51 -2.25 -4.95 4.98
C PHE A 51 -1.70 -5.70 6.20
N ALA A 52 -0.80 -6.65 5.94
CA ALA A 52 0.01 -7.34 6.92
C ALA A 52 1.50 -7.20 6.57
N ASP A 53 2.31 -7.04 7.62
CA ASP A 53 3.77 -7.03 7.56
C ASP A 53 4.32 -8.23 8.35
N PRO A 54 4.73 -9.32 7.67
CA PRO A 54 5.29 -10.48 8.33
C PRO A 54 6.59 -10.21 9.08
N GLU A 55 7.41 -9.27 8.61
CA GLU A 55 8.71 -8.96 9.21
C GLU A 55 8.51 -8.21 10.53
N SER A 56 7.63 -7.22 10.54
CA SER A 56 7.26 -6.48 11.76
C SER A 56 6.18 -7.17 12.60
N LYS A 57 5.67 -8.34 12.17
CA LYS A 57 4.62 -9.13 12.84
C LYS A 57 3.38 -8.30 13.20
N LEU A 58 2.92 -7.46 12.27
CA LEU A 58 1.74 -6.62 12.47
C LEU A 58 0.76 -6.71 11.31
N ALA A 59 -0.47 -6.31 11.59
CA ALA A 59 -1.47 -6.00 10.59
C ALA A 59 -2.07 -4.62 10.89
N PHE A 60 -2.48 -3.93 9.84
CA PHE A 60 -3.08 -2.60 9.93
C PHE A 60 -4.24 -2.49 8.96
N ALA A 61 -5.30 -1.80 9.40
CA ALA A 61 -6.39 -1.42 8.54
C ALA A 61 -6.83 0.01 8.87
N TYR A 62 -7.15 0.77 7.82
CA TYR A 62 -7.78 2.08 7.93
C TYR A 62 -9.01 2.09 7.00
N VAL A 63 -10.15 2.41 7.59
CA VAL A 63 -11.45 2.49 6.92
C VAL A 63 -11.98 3.89 7.10
N THR A 64 -12.56 4.46 6.04
CA THR A 64 -13.11 5.82 6.09
C THR A 64 -14.39 5.94 5.28
N GLU A 65 -15.34 6.71 5.79
CA GLU A 65 -16.57 7.10 5.09
C GLU A 65 -16.35 8.30 4.15
N SER A 66 -15.27 9.05 4.36
CA SER A 66 -14.95 10.23 3.55
C SER A 66 -14.06 9.83 2.39
N PHE A 67 -14.64 9.77 1.19
CA PHE A 67 -13.94 9.39 -0.03
C PHE A 67 -12.81 10.38 -0.38
N HIS A 68 -11.57 9.88 -0.46
CA HIS A 68 -10.46 10.65 -1.00
C HIS A 68 -10.43 10.57 -2.52
N THR A 69 -10.57 11.71 -3.18
CA THR A 69 -10.32 11.85 -4.62
C THR A 69 -8.84 12.15 -4.85
N PRO A 70 -8.08 11.24 -5.48
CA PRO A 70 -6.67 11.48 -5.78
C PRO A 70 -6.50 12.68 -6.72
N ASN A 71 -5.48 13.49 -6.48
CA ASN A 71 -5.10 14.59 -7.37
C ASN A 71 -3.59 14.61 -7.63
N LYS A 72 -3.16 15.45 -8.58
CA LYS A 72 -1.77 15.55 -9.03
C LYS A 72 -0.75 15.94 -7.93
N HIS A 73 -1.21 16.47 -6.80
CA HIS A 73 -0.35 16.86 -5.68
C HIS A 73 -0.24 15.76 -4.61
N ASP A 74 -0.96 14.65 -4.76
CA ASP A 74 -0.84 13.53 -3.85
C ASP A 74 0.40 12.69 -4.16
N LYS A 75 1.14 12.36 -3.10
CA LYS A 75 2.34 11.52 -3.19
C LYS A 75 2.01 10.05 -3.45
N SER A 76 0.78 9.62 -3.17
CA SER A 76 0.26 8.29 -3.51
C SER A 76 -1.22 8.36 -3.86
N LEU A 77 -1.71 7.30 -4.51
CA LEU A 77 -3.11 7.15 -4.88
C LEU A 77 -4.04 6.98 -3.67
N CYS A 78 -3.50 6.60 -2.52
CA CYS A 78 -4.23 6.34 -1.29
C CYS A 78 -4.44 7.60 -0.42
N GLY A 79 -3.83 8.73 -0.79
CA GLY A 79 -3.93 10.00 -0.06
C GLY A 79 -3.10 10.07 1.23
N LYS A 80 -3.09 11.26 1.86
CA LYS A 80 -2.20 11.58 3.00
C LYS A 80 -2.64 10.99 4.35
N ARG A 81 -3.95 10.78 4.56
CA ARG A 81 -4.50 10.33 5.86
C ARG A 81 -3.92 8.98 6.28
N GLN A 82 -4.13 7.97 5.44
CA GLN A 82 -3.63 6.62 5.70
C GLN A 82 -2.10 6.58 5.75
N GLN A 83 -1.40 7.34 4.88
CA GLN A 83 0.07 7.42 4.94
C GLN A 83 0.60 7.97 6.26
N ASN A 84 -0.04 8.99 6.82
CA ASN A 84 0.36 9.56 8.10
C ASN A 84 0.13 8.56 9.24
N LEU A 85 -0.94 7.78 9.19
CA LEU A 85 -1.22 6.72 10.16
C LEU A 85 -0.19 5.59 10.06
N ILE A 86 0.10 5.09 8.84
CA ILE A 86 1.14 4.08 8.62
C ILE A 86 2.49 4.59 9.12
N LYS A 87 2.85 5.83 8.79
CA LYS A 87 4.10 6.45 9.27
C LYS A 87 4.14 6.53 10.81
N GLY A 88 3.02 6.88 11.44
CA GLY A 88 2.88 6.91 12.90
C GLY A 88 3.06 5.52 13.49
N LEU A 89 2.34 4.52 12.96
CA LEU A 89 2.42 3.13 13.38
C LEU A 89 3.86 2.61 13.38
N TYR A 90 4.56 2.73 12.25
CA TYR A 90 5.93 2.22 12.15
C TYR A 90 6.93 2.98 13.03
N LYS A 91 6.68 4.26 13.34
CA LYS A 91 7.49 5.02 14.30
C LYS A 91 7.26 4.63 15.75
N SER A 92 6.16 3.95 16.07
CA SER A 92 5.81 3.55 17.43
C SER A 92 6.31 2.15 17.79
N ILE A 93 6.79 1.39 16.81
CA ILE A 93 7.26 0.00 16.97
C ILE A 93 8.74 -0.19 16.64
N LEU A 94 9.36 0.79 15.97
CA LEU A 94 10.80 0.88 15.69
C LEU A 94 11.44 1.85 16.70
#